data_AF-A0AAW9K1M8-F1
#
_entry.id   AF-A0AAW9K1M8-F1
#
_cell.length_a   1.000
_cell.length_b   1.000
_cell.length_c   1.000
_cell.angle_alpha   90.00
_cell.angle_beta   90.00
_cell.angle_gamma   90.00
#
_symmetry.space_group_name_H-M   'P 1'
#
loop_
_entity.id
_entity.type
_entity.pdbx_description
1 polymer ?
#
loop_
_entity_poly.entity_id
_entity_poly.type
_entity_poly.pdbx_seq_one_letter_code
_entity_poly.pdbx_strand_id
1 'polypeptide(L)' 'MHKVLLGERKERKLTQAEIARNIGMSKDYYARRERGSQQFDLDEAKTIADYLGMTIPMLFPEFFN' A
#
# COMPACT_ATOMS: atom_id res chain seq x y z
N MET A 1 -1.21 7.32 -8.24
CA MET A 1 -0.06 6.99 -7.37
C MET A 1 -0.47 7.21 -5.93
N HIS A 2 -0.29 6.22 -5.06
CA HIS A 2 -0.64 6.31 -3.64
C HIS A 2 0.51 6.98 -2.86
N LYS A 3 0.49 8.32 -2.80
CA LYS A 3 1.60 9.12 -2.24
C LYS A 3 1.84 8.84 -0.76
N VAL A 4 0.78 8.66 0.01
CA VAL A 4 0.88 8.40 1.46
C VAL A 4 1.47 7.01 1.72
N LEU A 5 0.95 5.98 1.04
CA LEU A 5 1.54 4.63 1.08
C LEU A 5 3.03 4.62 0.73
N LEU A 6 3.42 5.32 -0.34
CA LEU A 6 4.82 5.43 -0.75
C LEU A 6 5.70 6.07 0.34
N GLY A 7 5.19 7.11 1.00
CA GLY A 7 5.87 7.81 2.10
C GLY A 7 6.09 6.88 3.29
N GLU A 8 5.00 6.32 3.81
CA GLU A 8 4.98 5.40 4.95
C GLU A 8 5.93 4.21 4.75
N ARG A 9 5.89 3.59 3.57
CA ARG A 9 6.78 2.47 3.25
C ARG A 9 8.25 2.88 3.33
N LYS A 10 8.59 4.05 2.77
CA LYS A 10 9.98 4.56 2.74
C LYS A 10 10.47 4.97 4.12
N GLU A 11 9.64 5.61 4.93
CA GLU A 11 9.97 6.00 6.31
C GLU A 11 10.28 4.76 7.17
N ARG A 12 9.55 3.67 6.94
CA ARG A 12 9.77 2.36 7.59
C ARG A 12 10.92 1.55 6.97
N LYS A 13 11.62 2.11 5.98
CA LYS A 13 12.73 1.46 5.24
C LYS A 13 12.36 0.12 4.59
N LEU A 14 11.09 -0.06 4.26
CA LEU A 14 10.61 -1.25 3.57
C LEU A 14 10.80 -1.09 2.06
N THR A 15 11.27 -2.13 1.39
CA THR A 15 11.21 -2.25 -0.07
C THR A 15 9.82 -2.67 -0.52
N GLN A 16 9.50 -2.47 -1.81
CA GLN A 16 8.26 -2.98 -2.40
C GLN A 16 8.16 -4.51 -2.31
N ALA A 17 9.30 -5.21 -2.35
CA ALA A 17 9.33 -6.67 -2.25
C ALA A 17 9.04 -7.15 -0.83
N GLU A 18 9.56 -6.46 0.18
CA GLU A 18 9.33 -6.81 1.59
C GLU A 18 7.87 -6.63 1.99
N ILE A 19 7.28 -5.48 1.70
CA ILE A 19 5.86 -5.27 2.02
C ILE A 19 4.97 -6.26 1.27
N ALA A 20 5.18 -6.43 -0.04
CA ALA A 20 4.39 -7.36 -0.84
C ALA A 20 4.45 -8.79 -0.28
N ARG A 21 5.64 -9.27 0.08
CA ARG A 21 5.82 -10.60 0.68
C ARG A 21 5.05 -10.74 2.00
N ASN A 22 5.08 -9.72 2.86
CA ASN A 22 4.42 -9.78 4.17
C ASN A 22 2.88 -9.75 4.09
N ILE A 23 2.32 -9.20 3.00
CA ILE A 23 0.87 -9.16 2.76
C ILE A 23 0.39 -10.21 1.74
N GLY A 24 1.24 -11.17 1.37
CA GLY A 24 0.87 -12.25 0.45
C GLY A 24 0.71 -11.83 -1.03
N MET A 25 1.33 -10.72 -1.44
CA MET A 25 1.32 -10.22 -2.82
C MET A 25 2.66 -10.44 -3.53
N SER A 26 2.64 -10.45 -4.86
CA SER A 26 3.88 -10.36 -5.64
C SER A 26 4.38 -8.91 -5.68
N LYS A 27 5.71 -8.74 -5.74
CA LYS A 27 6.35 -7.41 -5.82
C LYS A 27 5.82 -6.58 -6.99
N ASP A 28 5.67 -7.16 -8.18
CA ASP A 28 5.23 -6.43 -9.37
C ASP A 28 3.76 -6.01 -9.26
N TYR A 29 2.92 -6.85 -8.65
CA TYR A 29 1.52 -6.55 -8.40
C TYR A 29 1.36 -5.33 -7.46
N TYR A 30 2.09 -5.35 -6.34
CA TYR A 30 2.14 -4.23 -5.40
C TYR A 30 2.74 -2.97 -6.05
N ALA A 31 3.85 -3.09 -6.78
CA ALA A 31 4.57 -1.95 -7.35
C ALA A 31 3.78 -1.21 -8.44
N ARG A 32 2.96 -1.92 -9.23
CA ARG A 32 2.03 -1.31 -10.19
C ARG A 32 0.97 -0.48 -9.47
N ARG A 33 0.42 -1.02 -8.38
CA ARG A 33 -0.61 -0.34 -7.59
C ARG A 33 -0.08 0.84 -6.80
N GLU A 34 1.03 0.71 -6.08
CA GLU A 34 1.67 1.83 -5.35
C GLU A 34 1.95 3.02 -6.27
N ARG A 35 2.45 2.77 -7.49
CA ARG A 35 2.69 3.81 -8.51
C ARG A 35 1.40 4.34 -9.15
N GLY A 36 0.27 3.68 -8.92
CA GLY A 36 -1.06 4.04 -9.42
C GLY A 36 -1.29 3.71 -10.89
N SER A 37 -0.54 2.76 -11.45
CA SER A 37 -0.88 2.20 -12.77
C SER A 37 -2.08 1.27 -12.69
N GLN A 38 -2.39 0.78 -11.48
CA GLN A 38 -3.58 0.01 -11.11
C GLN A 38 -4.04 0.47 -9.73
N GLN A 39 -5.30 0.21 -9.35
CA GLN A 39 -5.82 0.51 -8.01
C GLN A 39 -5.73 -0.72 -7.12
N PHE A 40 -5.54 -0.51 -5.82
CA PHE A 40 -5.88 -1.52 -4.82
C PHE A 40 -7.40 -1.59 -4.68
N ASP A 41 -7.95 -2.76 -4.42
CA ASP A 41 -9.33 -2.85 -3.91
C ASP A 41 -9.37 -2.56 -2.39
N LEU A 42 -10.58 -2.58 -1.81
CA LEU A 42 -10.77 -2.27 -0.40
C LEU A 42 -10.15 -3.31 0.54
N ASP A 43 -10.18 -4.60 0.18
CA ASP A 43 -9.62 -5.68 1.01
C ASP A 43 -8.09 -5.64 0.99
N GLU A 44 -7.52 -5.34 -0.17
CA GLU A 44 -6.10 -5.09 -0.36
C GLU A 44 -5.65 -3.86 0.44
N ALA A 45 -6.37 -2.75 0.32
CA ALA A 45 -6.09 -1.52 1.07
C ALA A 45 -6.17 -1.77 2.58
N LYS A 46 -7.16 -2.54 3.04
CA LYS A 46 -7.28 -2.96 4.44
C LYS A 46 -6.07 -3.76 4.89
N THR A 47 -5.66 -4.76 4.10
CA THR A 47 -4.52 -5.64 4.43
C THR A 47 -3.22 -4.82 4.59
N ILE A 48 -2.99 -3.86 3.69
CA ILE A 48 -1.81 -3.00 3.75
C ILE A 48 -1.88 -2.05 4.96
N ALA A 49 -3.05 -1.47 5.23
CA ALA A 49 -3.27 -0.60 6.37
C ALA A 49 -3.04 -1.33 7.69
N ASP A 50 -3.60 -2.54 7.85
CA ASP A 50 -3.39 -3.39 9.02
C ASP A 50 -1.90 -3.71 9.22
N TYR A 51 -1.18 -4.08 8.15
CA TYR A 51 0.25 -4.38 8.21
C TYR A 51 1.09 -3.17 8.63
N LEU A 52 0.72 -1.97 8.20
CA LEU A 52 1.39 -0.72 8.58
C LEU A 52 0.89 -0.16 9.93
N GLY A 53 -0.13 -0.76 10.54
CA GLY A 53 -0.75 -0.26 11.77
C GLY A 53 -1.46 1.08 11.59
N MET A 54 -2.09 1.28 10.43
CA MET A 54 -2.80 2.50 10.04
C MET A 54 -4.25 2.20 9.68
N THR A 55 -5.08 3.24 9.58
CA THR A 55 -6.44 3.12 9.05
C THR A 55 -6.46 3.35 7.54
N ILE A 56 -7.45 2.79 6.84
CA ILE A 56 -7.62 2.99 5.39
C ILE A 56 -7.71 4.49 5.03
N PRO A 57 -8.53 5.34 5.71
CA PRO A 57 -8.61 6.77 5.36
C PRO A 57 -7.28 7.52 5.52
N MET A 58 -6.42 7.11 6.46
CA MET A 58 -5.11 7.72 6.63
C MET A 58 -4.15 7.31 5.52
N LEU A 59 -4.13 6.02 5.14
CA LEU A 59 -3.17 5.47 4.18
C LEU A 59 -3.58 5.66 2.71
N PHE A 60 -4.88 5.65 2.43
CA PHE A 60 -5.51 5.78 1.12
C PHE A 60 -6.60 6.86 1.15
N PRO A 61 -6.26 8.14 1.39
CA PRO A 61 -7.26 9.22 1.51
C PRO A 61 -8.12 9.39 0.25
N GLU A 62 -7.59 9.05 -0.92
CA GLU A 62 -8.31 9.08 -2.20
C GLU A 62 -9.48 8.10 -2.32
N PHE A 63 -9.66 7.16 -1.40
CA PHE A 63 -10.84 6.27 -1.39
C PHE A 63 -12.10 6.97 -0.88
N PHE A 64 -11.97 8.14 -0.26
CA PHE A 64 -13.05 8.85 0.42
C PHE A 64 -13.29 10.27 -0.12
N ASN A 65 -12.67 10.60 -1.26
CA ASN A 65 -12.79 11.90 -1.94
C ASN A 65 -13.63 11.79 -3.21
#